data_AF-A0A1F6R070-F1
#
_entry.id   AF-A0A1F6R070-F1
#
_cell.length_a   1.000
_cell.length_b   1.000
_cell.length_c   1.000
_cell.angle_alpha   90.00
_cell.angle_beta   90.00
_cell.angle_gamma   90.00
#
_symmetry.space_group_name_H-M   'P 1'
#
loop_
_entity.id
_entity.type
_entity.pdbx_description
1 polymer ?
#
loop_
_entity_poly.entity_id
_entity_poly.type
_entity_poly.pdbx_seq_one_letter_code
_entity_poly.pdbx_strand_id
1 'polypeptide(L)'
;MNTHQIFRRLILPKLLATAKRSHVLDSLVSISLYGSANYGYYDEKTSQKEFNSEKSDYDIWIVFERNHLAAAKTFATELFEVSFYLVPNQQVCILYDKTRLQTKDRSLLIAPIIITEDCYEILQENSPGVGDNVLIPWHRPRARERPPRVPICSTDLIWSEFDMLQTYLSETNLWRLMMPAIVYREGVVTLGTFIESVLSGDCFYGDFQRDDQLKKSLFLGTLARLRLEEVSEIENVPLKLYQMMTLATKAGSHFRERKLRQFSQWLSK
;
A
#
# COMPACT_ATOMS: atom_id res chain seq x y z
N MET A 1 -19.40 -5.13 -15.64
CA MET A 1 -18.93 -5.73 -14.37
C MET A 1 -18.17 -4.63 -13.65
N ASN A 2 -18.54 -4.25 -12.43
CA ASN A 2 -17.84 -3.18 -11.71
C ASN A 2 -16.49 -3.67 -11.16
N THR A 3 -15.65 -2.76 -10.67
CA THR A 3 -14.29 -3.07 -10.19
C THR A 3 -14.30 -4.10 -9.06
N HIS A 4 -15.24 -4.03 -8.12
CA HIS A 4 -15.38 -5.02 -7.04
C HIS A 4 -15.75 -6.40 -7.56
N GLN A 5 -16.62 -6.50 -8.57
CA GLN A 5 -16.96 -7.75 -9.23
C GLN A 5 -15.77 -8.31 -10.02
N ILE A 6 -14.95 -7.46 -10.66
CA ILE A 6 -13.70 -7.85 -11.31
C ILE A 6 -12.71 -8.41 -10.29
N PHE A 7 -12.50 -7.71 -9.18
CA PHE A 7 -11.66 -8.19 -8.11
C PHE A 7 -12.11 -9.56 -7.60
N ARG A 8 -13.38 -9.68 -7.18
CA ARG A 8 -13.92 -10.92 -6.58
C ARG A 8 -13.94 -12.11 -7.55
N ARG A 9 -14.28 -11.89 -8.83
CA ARG A 9 -14.50 -12.98 -9.80
C ARG A 9 -13.27 -13.34 -10.61
N LEU A 10 -12.35 -12.40 -10.83
CA LEU A 10 -11.24 -12.59 -11.77
C LEU A 10 -9.88 -12.52 -11.09
N ILE A 11 -9.65 -11.54 -10.22
CA ILE A 11 -8.34 -11.30 -9.60
C ILE A 11 -8.13 -12.19 -8.37
N LEU A 12 -9.04 -12.10 -7.40
CA LEU A 12 -8.94 -12.81 -6.13
C LEU A 12 -8.78 -14.33 -6.33
N PRO A 13 -9.57 -15.03 -7.17
CA PRO A 13 -9.41 -16.48 -7.35
C PRO A 13 -8.02 -16.86 -7.88
N LYS A 14 -7.40 -15.99 -8.69
CA LYS A 14 -6.08 -16.23 -9.26
C LYS A 14 -4.98 -16.01 -8.22
N LEU A 15 -5.09 -14.98 -7.38
CA LEU A 15 -4.20 -14.77 -6.24
C LEU A 15 -4.31 -15.92 -5.23
N LEU A 16 -5.51 -16.40 -4.94
CA LEU A 16 -5.72 -17.58 -4.08
C LEU A 16 -5.14 -18.86 -4.68
N ALA A 17 -5.25 -19.03 -6.00
CA ALA A 17 -4.62 -20.15 -6.69
C ALA A 17 -3.09 -20.07 -6.59
N THR A 18 -2.49 -18.88 -6.73
CA THR A 18 -1.05 -18.64 -6.51
C THR A 18 -0.65 -18.98 -5.07
N ALA A 19 -1.41 -18.53 -4.07
CA ALA A 19 -1.16 -18.85 -2.66
C ALA A 19 -1.25 -20.36 -2.38
N LYS A 20 -2.24 -21.03 -2.97
CA LYS A 20 -2.40 -22.49 -2.86
C LYS A 20 -1.24 -23.25 -3.50
N ARG A 21 -0.82 -22.88 -4.73
CA ARG A 21 0.33 -23.50 -5.40
C ARG A 21 1.64 -23.29 -4.64
N SER A 22 1.77 -22.13 -4.01
CA SER A 22 2.93 -21.77 -3.19
C SER A 22 2.93 -22.41 -1.80
N HIS A 23 1.84 -23.09 -1.39
CA HIS A 23 1.65 -23.62 -0.04
C HIS A 23 1.74 -22.55 1.07
N VAL A 24 1.23 -21.35 0.81
CA VAL A 24 1.30 -20.20 1.75
C VAL A 24 -0.08 -19.68 2.18
N LEU A 25 -1.16 -20.39 1.85
CA LEU A 25 -2.52 -19.93 2.11
C LEU A 25 -2.79 -19.75 3.61
N ASP A 26 -2.25 -20.62 4.46
CA ASP A 26 -2.47 -20.58 5.91
C ASP A 26 -1.77 -19.38 6.58
N SER A 27 -0.73 -18.84 5.95
CA SER A 27 -0.03 -17.65 6.44
C SER A 27 -0.65 -16.35 5.93
N LEU A 28 -1.73 -16.40 5.14
CA LEU A 28 -2.36 -15.23 4.54
C LEU A 28 -3.47 -14.68 5.45
N VAL A 29 -3.28 -13.44 5.91
CA VAL A 29 -4.26 -12.72 6.73
C VAL A 29 -5.34 -12.11 5.86
N SER A 30 -4.94 -11.34 4.83
CA SER A 30 -5.89 -10.68 3.94
C SER A 30 -5.40 -10.45 2.51
N ILE A 31 -6.34 -10.38 1.57
CA ILE A 31 -6.14 -9.81 0.22
C ILE A 31 -7.23 -8.76 0.01
N SER A 32 -6.89 -7.49 -0.16
CA SER A 32 -7.87 -6.43 -0.38
C SER A 32 -7.60 -5.52 -1.57
N LEU A 33 -8.63 -4.89 -2.11
CA LEU A 33 -8.49 -3.90 -3.18
C LEU A 33 -8.19 -2.50 -2.58
N TYR A 34 -7.31 -1.75 -3.22
CA TYR A 34 -7.02 -0.35 -2.88
C TYR A 34 -7.01 0.49 -4.18
N GLY A 35 -6.84 1.79 -4.04
CA GLY A 35 -6.58 2.70 -5.15
C GLY A 35 -7.86 3.09 -5.88
N SER A 36 -7.70 3.78 -7.01
CA SER A 36 -8.81 4.35 -7.79
C SER A 36 -9.86 3.28 -8.16
N ALA A 37 -9.45 2.04 -8.41
CA ALA A 37 -10.32 0.91 -8.67
C ALA A 37 -11.22 0.53 -7.49
N ASN A 38 -10.76 0.74 -6.26
CA ASN A 38 -11.54 0.48 -5.05
C ASN A 38 -12.66 1.52 -4.84
N TYR A 39 -12.46 2.75 -5.30
CA TYR A 39 -13.35 3.87 -5.01
C TYR A 39 -14.49 4.06 -6.02
N GLY A 40 -14.48 3.30 -7.12
CA GLY A 40 -15.60 3.17 -8.08
C GLY A 40 -16.25 4.50 -8.46
N TYR A 41 -15.60 5.27 -9.34
CA TYR A 41 -16.05 6.58 -9.87
C TYR A 41 -16.76 7.50 -8.87
N TYR A 42 -16.07 8.58 -8.53
CA TYR A 42 -16.65 9.68 -7.77
C TYR A 42 -17.78 10.35 -8.56
N ASP A 43 -19.00 10.14 -8.06
CA ASP A 43 -20.29 10.60 -8.56
C ASP A 43 -20.78 10.11 -9.94
N GLU A 44 -22.04 9.66 -9.94
CA GLU A 44 -22.79 8.92 -10.97
C GLU A 44 -22.94 9.57 -12.36
N LYS A 45 -22.24 10.68 -12.66
CA LYS A 45 -22.39 11.39 -13.94
C LYS A 45 -21.29 11.11 -14.96
N THR A 46 -20.17 10.50 -14.58
CA THR A 46 -19.17 10.03 -15.56
C THR A 46 -19.32 8.53 -15.74
N SER A 47 -20.17 8.21 -16.71
CA SER A 47 -20.45 6.93 -17.35
C SER A 47 -19.56 5.74 -16.96
N GLN A 48 -20.23 4.62 -16.68
CA GLN A 48 -19.78 3.22 -16.71
C GLN A 48 -18.93 2.79 -17.93
N LYS A 49 -18.57 3.70 -18.86
CA LYS A 49 -17.83 3.44 -20.09
C LYS A 49 -16.30 3.43 -19.92
N GLU A 50 -15.72 4.02 -18.88
CA GLU A 50 -14.26 4.22 -18.84
C GLU A 50 -13.45 3.19 -18.02
N PHE A 51 -14.06 2.38 -17.15
CA PHE A 51 -13.33 1.28 -16.46
C PHE A 51 -13.16 0.01 -17.31
N ASN A 52 -13.44 0.12 -18.62
CA ASN A 52 -13.11 -0.89 -19.63
C ASN A 52 -11.78 -0.61 -20.33
N SER A 53 -11.02 0.41 -19.92
CA SER A 53 -9.68 0.58 -20.50
C SER A 53 -8.73 -0.49 -19.97
N GLU A 54 -8.05 -1.20 -20.86
CA GLU A 54 -6.97 -2.16 -20.56
C GLU A 54 -5.75 -1.51 -19.84
N LYS A 55 -5.85 -0.23 -19.49
CA LYS A 55 -4.81 0.61 -18.90
C LYS A 55 -4.99 0.87 -17.39
N SER A 56 -6.18 0.64 -16.84
CA SER A 56 -6.40 0.82 -15.38
C SER A 56 -5.80 -0.35 -14.61
N ASP A 57 -4.92 -0.05 -13.66
CA ASP A 57 -4.38 -1.00 -12.71
C ASP A 57 -5.32 -1.23 -11.53
N TYR A 58 -5.25 -2.44 -10.97
CA TYR A 58 -5.90 -2.80 -9.73
C TYR A 58 -4.83 -2.87 -8.65
N ASP A 59 -4.77 -1.87 -7.78
CA ASP A 59 -3.87 -1.92 -6.63
C ASP A 59 -4.43 -2.90 -5.59
N ILE A 60 -3.60 -3.83 -5.12
CA ILE A 60 -4.05 -4.93 -4.27
C ILE A 60 -3.15 -5.02 -3.05
N TRP A 61 -3.73 -5.02 -1.87
CA TRP A 61 -3.03 -5.29 -0.62
C TRP A 61 -3.04 -6.78 -0.31
N ILE A 62 -1.91 -7.33 0.10
CA ILE A 62 -1.79 -8.74 0.49
C ILE A 62 -1.01 -8.80 1.80
N VAL A 63 -1.66 -9.25 2.86
CA VAL A 63 -1.09 -9.30 4.21
C VAL A 63 -0.82 -10.74 4.60
N PHE A 64 0.42 -11.00 4.99
CA PHE A 64 0.86 -12.24 5.62
C PHE A 64 0.96 -12.06 7.12
N GLU A 65 0.75 -13.16 7.84
CA GLU A 65 0.92 -13.23 9.28
C GLU A 65 2.32 -12.78 9.72
N ARG A 66 2.40 -12.35 10.98
CA ARG A 66 3.65 -11.99 11.65
C ARG A 66 4.74 -13.07 11.45
N ASN A 67 5.98 -12.64 11.23
CA ASN A 67 7.15 -13.51 11.04
C ASN A 67 7.09 -14.47 9.83
N HIS A 68 6.06 -14.40 8.98
CA HIS A 68 5.94 -15.24 7.78
C HIS A 68 6.57 -14.60 6.53
N LEU A 69 7.71 -13.95 6.73
CA LEU A 69 8.48 -13.28 5.67
C LEU A 69 8.85 -14.24 4.53
N ALA A 70 9.20 -15.49 4.85
CA ALA A 70 9.50 -16.52 3.86
C ALA A 70 8.28 -16.89 3.00
N ALA A 71 7.09 -16.97 3.60
CA ALA A 71 5.85 -17.26 2.88
C ALA A 71 5.47 -16.09 1.96
N ALA A 72 5.57 -14.85 2.45
CA ALA A 72 5.36 -13.64 1.65
C ALA A 72 6.32 -13.58 0.45
N LYS A 73 7.58 -13.93 0.65
CA LYS A 73 8.57 -14.05 -0.44
C LYS A 73 8.18 -15.13 -1.45
N THR A 74 7.86 -16.35 -1.00
CA THR A 74 7.49 -17.46 -1.90
C THR A 74 6.29 -17.08 -2.75
N PHE A 75 5.27 -16.48 -2.13
CA PHE A 75 4.11 -15.95 -2.84
C PHE A 75 4.49 -14.89 -3.87
N ALA A 76 5.33 -13.92 -3.51
CA ALA A 76 5.79 -12.89 -4.43
C ALA A 76 6.56 -13.49 -5.62
N THR A 77 7.42 -14.48 -5.36
CA THR A 77 8.17 -15.16 -6.42
C THR A 77 7.26 -15.89 -7.40
N GLU A 78 6.26 -16.60 -6.90
CA GLU A 78 5.26 -17.25 -7.75
C GLU A 78 4.41 -16.22 -8.52
N LEU A 79 4.03 -15.10 -7.89
CA LEU A 79 3.15 -14.11 -8.50
C LEU A 79 3.84 -13.28 -9.59
N PHE A 80 5.09 -12.89 -9.34
CA PHE A 80 5.85 -12.05 -10.26
C PHE A 80 6.76 -12.85 -11.19
N GLU A 81 6.87 -14.16 -11.00
CA GLU A 81 7.77 -15.06 -11.74
C GLU A 81 9.24 -14.63 -11.65
N VAL A 82 9.61 -14.00 -10.52
CA VAL A 82 10.95 -13.46 -10.24
C VAL A 82 11.43 -13.95 -8.88
N SER A 83 12.67 -14.40 -8.79
CA SER A 83 13.27 -14.78 -7.50
C SER A 83 13.58 -13.55 -6.65
N PHE A 84 12.94 -13.46 -5.48
CA PHE A 84 13.25 -12.44 -4.48
C PHE A 84 14.23 -13.02 -3.45
N TYR A 85 15.07 -12.17 -2.89
CA TYR A 85 15.95 -12.53 -1.79
C TYR A 85 15.59 -11.71 -0.56
N LEU A 86 15.66 -12.34 0.60
CA LEU A 86 15.47 -11.66 1.87
C LEU A 86 16.82 -11.10 2.31
N VAL A 87 16.84 -9.84 2.71
CA VAL A 87 18.02 -9.29 3.38
C VAL A 87 18.12 -9.97 4.75
N PRO A 88 19.31 -10.48 5.13
CA PRO A 88 19.51 -11.05 6.47
C PRO A 88 19.11 -10.06 7.57
N ASN A 89 18.52 -10.57 8.65
CA ASN A 89 18.05 -9.79 9.81
C ASN A 89 16.89 -8.82 9.54
N GLN A 90 16.26 -8.88 8.37
CA GLN A 90 15.07 -8.09 8.10
C GLN A 90 13.84 -8.75 8.73
N GLN A 91 13.09 -7.98 9.53
CA GLN A 91 11.90 -8.45 10.23
C GLN A 91 10.61 -8.19 9.45
N VAL A 92 10.62 -7.20 8.56
CA VAL A 92 9.42 -6.73 7.85
C VAL A 92 9.62 -6.77 6.34
N CYS A 93 8.54 -6.89 5.59
CA CYS A 93 8.59 -6.82 4.14
C CYS A 93 7.49 -5.95 3.60
N ILE A 94 7.86 -5.08 2.68
CA ILE A 94 6.94 -4.51 1.72
C ILE A 94 7.52 -4.88 0.36
N LEU A 95 6.72 -5.50 -0.50
CA LEU A 95 7.02 -5.75 -1.91
C LEU A 95 5.91 -5.13 -2.73
N TYR A 96 6.26 -4.33 -3.74
CA TYR A 96 5.28 -3.83 -4.69
C TYR A 96 5.86 -3.89 -6.09
N ASP A 97 5.06 -4.46 -6.97
CA ASP A 97 5.34 -4.48 -8.40
C ASP A 97 4.03 -4.54 -9.18
N LYS A 98 4.10 -4.30 -10.48
CA LYS A 98 2.97 -4.44 -11.39
C LYS A 98 3.17 -5.69 -12.23
N THR A 99 2.12 -6.48 -12.35
CA THR A 99 2.11 -7.65 -13.22
C THR A 99 0.78 -7.79 -13.95
N ARG A 100 0.79 -8.48 -15.10
CA ARG A 100 -0.41 -8.75 -15.87
C ARG A 100 -0.95 -10.12 -15.52
N LEU A 101 -2.16 -10.14 -14.97
CA LEU A 101 -2.88 -11.36 -14.68
C LEU A 101 -3.69 -11.80 -15.91
N GLN A 102 -3.34 -12.95 -16.47
CA GLN A 102 -4.09 -13.55 -17.57
C GLN A 102 -5.32 -14.33 -17.06
N THR A 103 -6.49 -13.88 -17.48
CA THR A 103 -7.78 -14.56 -17.24
C THR A 103 -8.28 -15.19 -18.55
N LYS A 104 -9.34 -16.00 -18.49
CA LYS A 104 -9.90 -16.64 -19.70
C LYS A 104 -10.34 -15.64 -20.77
N ASP A 105 -10.78 -14.45 -20.33
CA ASP A 105 -11.50 -13.52 -21.19
C ASP A 105 -10.80 -12.15 -21.33
N ARG A 106 -9.69 -11.91 -20.60
CA ARG A 106 -8.95 -10.62 -20.59
C ARG A 106 -7.60 -10.70 -19.87
N SER A 107 -6.72 -9.74 -20.18
CA SER A 107 -5.52 -9.42 -19.39
C SER A 107 -5.83 -8.27 -18.42
N LEU A 108 -5.56 -8.45 -17.13
CA LEU A 108 -5.75 -7.43 -16.10
C LEU A 108 -4.39 -6.96 -15.57
N LEU A 109 -4.14 -5.65 -15.55
CA LEU A 109 -2.96 -5.11 -14.88
C LEU A 109 -3.25 -5.02 -13.39
N ILE A 110 -2.47 -5.72 -12.56
CA ILE A 110 -2.57 -5.65 -11.11
C ILE A 110 -1.28 -5.06 -10.53
N ALA A 111 -1.40 -4.38 -9.40
CA ALA A 111 -0.29 -3.79 -8.67
C ALA A 111 -0.32 -4.26 -7.20
N PRO A 112 0.13 -5.51 -6.92
CA PRO A 112 0.11 -6.08 -5.59
C PRO A 112 1.15 -5.41 -4.69
N ILE A 113 0.75 -5.03 -3.49
CA ILE A 113 1.60 -4.67 -2.37
C ILE A 113 1.50 -5.79 -1.34
N ILE A 114 2.58 -6.55 -1.18
CA ILE A 114 2.68 -7.70 -0.27
C ILE A 114 3.43 -7.28 0.98
N ILE A 115 2.84 -7.53 2.15
CA ILE A 115 3.42 -7.16 3.44
C ILE A 115 3.25 -8.23 4.52
N THR A 116 3.93 -8.07 5.65
CA THR A 116 3.69 -8.85 6.89
C THR A 116 3.05 -7.98 7.97
N GLU A 117 2.37 -8.60 8.94
CA GLU A 117 1.82 -7.88 10.11
C GLU A 117 2.87 -7.07 10.89
N ASP A 118 4.14 -7.47 10.86
CA ASP A 118 5.25 -6.76 11.48
C ASP A 118 5.39 -5.31 10.96
N CYS A 119 4.94 -5.02 9.73
CA CYS A 119 4.93 -3.66 9.17
C CYS A 119 4.05 -2.69 9.97
N TYR A 120 3.03 -3.18 10.66
CA TYR A 120 2.12 -2.36 11.46
C TYR A 120 2.74 -1.99 12.82
N GLU A 121 3.61 -2.85 13.38
CA GLU A 121 4.26 -2.63 14.67
C GLU A 121 5.34 -1.55 14.62
N ILE A 122 6.11 -1.48 13.53
CA ILE A 122 7.13 -0.43 13.32
C ILE A 122 6.56 0.97 13.54
N LEU A 123 5.29 1.20 13.20
CA LEU A 123 4.65 2.49 13.37
C LEU A 123 4.03 2.72 14.75
N GLN A 124 3.91 1.67 15.57
CA GLN A 124 3.50 1.76 16.96
C GLN A 124 4.66 1.99 17.92
N GLU A 125 5.89 1.62 17.54
CA GLU A 125 7.06 1.86 18.38
C GLU A 125 7.21 3.36 18.64
N ASN A 126 7.28 3.73 19.92
CA ASN A 126 7.45 5.10 20.42
C ASN A 126 8.85 5.63 20.07
N SER A 127 9.09 5.85 18.78
CA SER A 127 10.30 6.50 18.29
C SER A 127 10.22 7.99 18.63
N PRO A 128 11.27 8.57 19.24
CA PRO A 128 11.24 9.95 19.69
C PRO A 128 11.13 10.93 18.51
N GLY A 129 9.98 11.62 18.44
CA GLY A 129 9.76 12.81 17.63
C GLY A 129 9.49 12.56 16.15
N VAL A 130 8.79 13.49 15.48
CA VAL A 130 8.70 13.64 14.02
C VAL A 130 10.08 13.93 13.45
N GLY A 131 10.92 12.90 13.34
CA GLY A 131 12.11 12.89 12.50
C GLY A 131 11.79 12.27 11.15
N ASP A 132 12.33 12.87 10.09
CA ASP A 132 12.08 12.61 8.65
C ASP A 132 12.36 11.18 8.13
N ASN A 133 12.63 10.20 9.00
CA ASN A 133 13.26 8.94 8.60
C ASN A 133 12.63 7.66 9.19
N VAL A 134 11.31 7.62 9.43
CA VAL A 134 10.64 6.30 9.55
C VAL A 134 10.54 5.71 8.14
N LEU A 135 11.65 5.10 7.73
CA LEU A 135 11.84 4.51 6.43
C LEU A 135 11.57 3.02 6.57
N ILE A 136 10.42 2.57 6.05
CA ILE A 136 10.16 1.14 5.97
C ILE A 136 10.88 0.61 4.73
N PRO A 137 11.75 -0.41 4.87
CA PRO A 137 12.46 -0.98 3.73
C PRO A 137 11.46 -1.62 2.78
N TRP A 138 11.39 -1.05 1.58
CA TRP A 138 10.55 -1.51 0.50
C TRP A 138 11.44 -2.09 -0.61
N HIS A 139 11.07 -3.25 -1.15
CA HIS A 139 11.78 -3.85 -2.27
C HIS A 139 10.89 -3.82 -3.51
N ARG A 140 11.41 -3.33 -4.63
CA ARG A 140 10.72 -3.46 -5.93
C ARG A 140 11.66 -4.03 -7.00
N PRO A 141 11.22 -5.02 -7.79
CA PRO A 141 11.68 -5.14 -9.15
C PRO A 141 11.18 -3.93 -9.94
N ARG A 142 11.96 -3.53 -10.92
CA ARG A 142 11.81 -2.26 -11.62
C ARG A 142 10.46 -2.14 -12.34
N ALA A 143 9.65 -1.13 -11.99
CA ALA A 143 8.51 -0.71 -12.80
C ALA A 143 8.31 0.82 -12.85
N ARG A 144 9.10 1.50 -13.69
CA ARG A 144 8.63 2.60 -14.56
C ARG A 144 9.40 2.53 -15.86
N GLU A 145 8.73 2.89 -16.95
CA GLU A 145 9.24 2.99 -18.31
C GLU A 145 10.29 4.13 -18.49
N ARG A 146 11.35 4.17 -17.66
CA ARG A 146 12.70 4.00 -18.21
C ARG A 146 13.81 3.79 -17.15
N PRO A 147 14.82 2.98 -17.47
CA PRO A 147 16.05 2.77 -16.67
C PRO A 147 17.32 3.05 -17.55
N PRO A 148 18.58 2.56 -17.32
CA PRO A 148 19.53 2.37 -16.19
C PRO A 148 20.85 3.23 -16.33
N ARG A 149 21.71 3.26 -15.28
CA ARG A 149 23.20 3.44 -15.22
C ARG A 149 23.98 4.43 -16.17
N VAL A 150 24.78 5.31 -15.50
CA VAL A 150 26.07 6.03 -15.82
C VAL A 150 26.12 7.21 -16.84
N PRO A 151 27.14 8.13 -16.82
CA PRO A 151 27.02 9.61 -16.66
C PRO A 151 27.34 10.45 -17.91
N ILE A 152 26.77 11.65 -18.14
CA ILE A 152 27.36 12.69 -19.04
C ILE A 152 26.99 14.13 -18.59
N CYS A 153 27.96 15.03 -18.75
CA CYS A 153 28.09 16.44 -18.34
C CYS A 153 26.90 17.42 -18.50
N SER A 154 26.76 18.27 -17.47
CA SER A 154 26.63 19.75 -17.43
C SER A 154 26.39 20.49 -18.76
N THR A 155 25.43 21.43 -18.83
CA THR A 155 25.75 22.87 -18.60
C THR A 155 24.87 23.67 -17.63
N ASP A 156 23.71 23.18 -17.18
CA ASP A 156 22.74 24.10 -16.55
C ASP A 156 22.46 23.82 -15.06
N LEU A 157 23.18 22.86 -14.45
CA LEU A 157 23.32 22.67 -12.99
C LEU A 157 22.05 22.79 -12.10
N ILE A 158 20.85 22.52 -12.61
CA ILE A 158 19.63 22.49 -11.79
C ILE A 158 18.88 21.18 -12.03
N TRP A 159 19.12 20.24 -11.11
CA TRP A 159 18.25 19.11 -10.85
C TRP A 159 17.42 19.42 -9.63
N SER A 160 16.11 19.26 -9.73
CA SER A 160 15.21 19.25 -8.58
C SER A 160 14.21 18.12 -8.78
N GLU A 161 14.71 16.89 -8.71
CA GLU A 161 13.87 15.71 -8.47
C GLU A 161 14.04 15.29 -7.01
N PHE A 162 12.91 15.18 -6.31
CA PHE A 162 12.84 14.64 -4.96
C PHE A 162 12.91 13.11 -5.04
N ASP A 163 14.01 12.53 -4.57
CA ASP A 163 14.27 11.10 -4.59
C ASP A 163 13.76 10.39 -3.32
N MET A 164 13.03 9.29 -3.50
CA MET A 164 13.02 8.23 -2.49
C MET A 164 14.43 7.66 -2.43
N LEU A 165 15.05 7.54 -1.24
CA LEU A 165 16.39 6.95 -1.13
C LEU A 165 16.38 5.52 -1.71
N GLN A 166 17.11 5.31 -2.80
CA GLN A 166 17.20 4.01 -3.49
C GLN A 166 18.62 3.44 -3.31
N THR A 167 18.73 2.21 -2.79
CA THR A 167 19.98 1.43 -2.81
C THR A 167 19.77 0.23 -3.71
N TYR A 168 20.58 0.09 -4.77
CA TYR A 168 20.61 -1.15 -5.54
C TYR A 168 21.40 -2.22 -4.77
N LEU A 169 20.79 -3.39 -4.53
CA LEU A 169 21.39 -4.53 -3.86
C LEU A 169 21.89 -5.52 -4.92
N SER A 170 23.18 -5.47 -5.23
CA SER A 170 23.84 -6.28 -6.28
C SER A 170 23.69 -7.78 -6.07
N GLU A 171 23.60 -8.22 -4.83
CA GLU A 171 23.54 -9.63 -4.43
C GLU A 171 22.18 -10.24 -4.76
N THR A 172 21.16 -9.39 -4.92
CA THR A 172 19.77 -9.80 -5.07
C THR A 172 19.14 -9.30 -6.37
N ASN A 173 19.84 -8.42 -7.10
CA ASN A 173 19.36 -7.70 -8.27
C ASN A 173 18.08 -6.86 -8.02
N LEU A 174 17.93 -6.35 -6.80
CA LEU A 174 16.76 -5.57 -6.38
C LEU A 174 17.11 -4.13 -6.04
N TRP A 175 16.14 -3.24 -6.22
CA TRP A 175 16.22 -1.88 -5.68
C TRP A 175 15.54 -1.87 -4.31
N ARG A 176 16.31 -1.56 -3.27
CA ARG A 176 15.81 -1.21 -1.95
C ARG A 176 15.42 0.25 -1.96
N LEU A 177 14.13 0.51 -1.80
CA LEU A 177 13.55 1.84 -1.63
C LEU A 177 13.26 2.06 -0.16
N MET A 178 13.45 3.29 0.28
CA MET A 178 13.05 3.72 1.60
C MET A 178 11.80 4.58 1.45
N MET A 179 10.65 4.07 1.91
CA MET A 179 9.40 4.84 1.89
C MET A 179 9.25 5.66 3.17
N PRO A 180 8.99 6.97 3.08
CA PRO A 180 8.63 7.76 4.25
C PRO A 180 7.20 7.41 4.68
N ALA A 181 7.02 7.24 5.98
CA ALA A 181 5.70 7.04 6.58
C ALA A 181 4.82 8.31 6.46
N ILE A 182 5.40 9.51 6.45
CA ILE A 182 4.72 10.81 6.46
C ILE A 182 5.53 11.81 5.62
N VAL A 183 4.87 12.67 4.84
CA VAL A 183 5.54 13.70 4.02
C VAL A 183 5.14 15.09 4.51
N TYR A 184 6.13 15.97 4.64
CA TYR A 184 5.95 17.39 4.92
C TYR A 184 6.20 18.21 3.65
N ARG A 185 5.21 19.00 3.23
CA ARG A 185 5.37 19.97 2.13
C ARG A 185 4.78 21.30 2.56
N GLU A 186 5.59 22.35 2.59
CA GLU A 186 5.13 23.73 2.81
C GLU A 186 4.29 23.91 4.09
N GLY A 187 4.65 23.19 5.16
CA GLY A 187 3.90 23.20 6.43
C GLY A 187 2.63 22.33 6.44
N VAL A 188 2.30 21.67 5.33
CA VAL A 188 1.22 20.68 5.22
C VAL A 188 1.78 19.28 5.46
N VAL A 189 1.07 18.51 6.30
CA VAL A 189 1.37 17.10 6.58
C VAL A 189 0.47 16.24 5.71
N THR A 190 1.05 15.31 4.96
CA THR A 190 0.29 14.28 4.23
C THR A 190 0.74 12.89 4.65
N LEU A 191 -0.20 11.94 4.67
CA LEU A 191 0.12 10.55 4.92
C LEU A 191 1.05 10.02 3.82
N GLY A 192 2.05 9.25 4.21
CA GLY A 192 2.87 8.51 3.25
C GLY A 192 2.04 7.45 2.55
N THR A 193 2.45 7.09 1.34
CA THR A 193 1.71 6.15 0.47
C THR A 193 1.40 4.83 1.19
N PHE A 194 2.31 4.28 2.00
CA PHE A 194 2.03 3.07 2.78
C PHE A 194 0.83 3.24 3.71
N ILE A 195 0.86 4.28 4.56
CA ILE A 195 -0.21 4.53 5.53
C ILE A 195 -1.53 4.78 4.82
N GLU A 196 -1.52 5.65 3.81
CA GLU A 196 -2.72 5.97 3.06
C GLU A 196 -3.31 4.73 2.37
N SER A 197 -2.48 3.92 1.70
CA SER A 197 -2.92 2.69 1.04
C SER A 197 -3.57 1.71 2.01
N VAL A 198 -2.98 1.51 3.18
CA VAL A 198 -3.53 0.59 4.20
C VAL A 198 -4.88 1.10 4.74
N LEU A 199 -4.95 2.38 5.13
CA LEU A 199 -6.16 2.95 5.73
C LEU A 199 -7.31 3.08 4.72
N SER A 200 -6.99 3.19 3.43
CA SER A 200 -7.99 3.38 2.37
C SER A 200 -8.50 2.09 1.72
N GLY A 201 -7.77 0.98 1.82
CA GLY A 201 -8.15 -0.29 1.18
C GLY A 201 -9.51 -0.85 1.66
N ASP A 202 -10.32 -1.33 0.71
CA ASP A 202 -11.61 -1.98 0.96
C ASP A 202 -11.77 -3.26 0.11
N CYS A 203 -12.79 -4.07 0.40
CA CYS A 203 -13.02 -5.40 -0.21
C CYS A 203 -11.89 -6.40 0.05
N PHE A 204 -12.05 -7.19 1.11
CA PHE A 204 -11.05 -8.15 1.60
C PHE A 204 -11.48 -9.61 1.38
N TYR A 205 -10.50 -10.49 1.25
CA TYR A 205 -10.57 -11.92 1.53
C TYR A 205 -9.69 -12.20 2.75
N GLY A 206 -10.04 -13.19 3.57
CA GLY A 206 -9.29 -13.57 4.77
C GLY A 206 -10.01 -13.17 6.06
N ASP A 207 -9.26 -13.04 7.16
CA ASP A 207 -9.82 -12.67 8.46
C ASP A 207 -10.06 -11.16 8.52
N PHE A 208 -11.33 -10.77 8.34
CA PHE A 208 -11.74 -9.37 8.37
C PHE A 208 -11.49 -8.70 9.73
N GLN A 209 -11.76 -9.40 10.82
CA GLN A 209 -11.64 -8.82 12.15
C GLN A 209 -10.18 -8.54 12.46
N ARG A 210 -9.29 -9.47 12.09
CA ARG A 210 -7.85 -9.29 12.23
C ARG A 210 -7.32 -8.18 11.32
N ASP A 211 -7.74 -8.13 10.05
CA ASP A 211 -7.37 -7.05 9.13
C ASP A 211 -7.79 -5.67 9.67
N ASP A 212 -9.02 -5.55 10.19
CA ASP A 212 -9.50 -4.30 10.78
C ASP A 212 -8.71 -3.93 12.05
N GLN A 213 -8.35 -4.90 12.89
CA GLN A 213 -7.50 -4.69 14.07
C GLN A 213 -6.09 -4.21 13.70
N LEU A 214 -5.50 -4.75 12.62
CA LEU A 214 -4.21 -4.28 12.11
C LEU A 214 -4.32 -2.85 11.57
N LYS A 215 -5.37 -2.54 10.79
CA LYS A 215 -5.61 -1.18 10.29
C LYS A 215 -5.85 -0.18 11.42
N LYS A 216 -6.63 -0.56 12.44
CA LYS A 216 -6.77 0.19 13.70
C LYS A 216 -5.42 0.41 14.38
N SER A 217 -4.60 -0.64 14.45
CA SER A 217 -3.26 -0.59 15.04
C SER A 217 -2.36 0.42 14.33
N LEU A 218 -2.34 0.43 13.00
CA LEU A 218 -1.64 1.41 12.19
C LEU A 218 -2.17 2.83 12.40
N PHE A 219 -3.49 2.98 12.41
CA PHE A 219 -4.18 4.25 12.63
C PHE A 219 -3.75 4.87 13.96
N LEU A 220 -3.85 4.12 15.07
CA LEU A 220 -3.46 4.59 16.39
C LEU A 220 -1.96 4.91 16.48
N GLY A 221 -1.09 4.06 15.92
CA GLY A 221 0.34 4.34 15.84
C GLY A 221 0.65 5.64 15.09
N THR A 222 -0.06 5.88 13.98
CA THR A 222 0.06 7.11 13.19
C THR A 222 -0.37 8.34 14.00
N LEU A 223 -1.44 8.26 14.78
CA LEU A 223 -1.90 9.35 15.64
C LEU A 223 -0.87 9.71 16.72
N ALA A 224 -0.35 8.70 17.42
CA ALA A 224 0.69 8.88 18.43
C ALA A 224 1.95 9.50 17.81
N ARG A 225 2.36 9.00 16.64
CA ARG A 225 3.55 9.47 15.91
C ARG A 225 3.45 10.93 15.47
N LEU A 226 2.25 11.36 15.08
CA LEU A 226 1.95 12.74 14.69
C LEU A 226 1.53 13.63 15.88
N ARG A 227 1.40 13.07 17.08
CA ARG A 227 0.90 13.74 18.29
C ARG A 227 -0.45 14.45 18.07
N LEU A 228 -1.30 13.90 17.21
CA LEU A 228 -2.54 14.58 16.80
C LEU A 228 -3.53 14.78 17.94
N GLU A 229 -3.49 13.90 18.95
CA GLU A 229 -4.30 13.96 20.17
C GLU A 229 -3.84 15.10 21.12
N GLU A 230 -2.59 15.55 21.04
CA GLU A 230 -2.06 16.64 21.87
C GLU A 230 -2.42 18.03 21.33
N VAL A 231 -2.69 18.13 20.02
CA VAL A 231 -2.95 19.39 19.29
C VAL A 231 -4.40 19.55 18.83
N SER A 232 -5.28 18.61 19.17
CA SER A 232 -6.67 18.60 18.69
C SER A 232 -7.60 17.99 19.73
N GLU A 233 -8.81 18.52 19.84
CA GLU A 233 -9.91 17.78 20.46
C GLU A 233 -10.12 16.45 19.73
N ILE A 234 -10.35 15.36 20.48
CA ILE A 234 -10.48 13.99 19.95
C ILE A 234 -11.53 13.91 18.83
N GLU A 235 -12.63 14.67 18.94
CA GLU A 235 -13.70 14.72 17.94
C GLU A 235 -13.22 15.20 16.55
N ASN A 236 -12.15 16.00 16.51
CA ASN A 236 -11.58 16.53 15.28
C ASN A 236 -10.49 15.63 14.64
N VAL A 237 -10.02 14.61 15.37
CA VAL A 237 -8.93 13.73 14.93
C VAL A 237 -9.27 12.95 13.64
N PRO A 238 -10.46 12.32 13.50
CA PRO A 238 -10.85 11.65 12.26
C PRO A 238 -10.78 12.55 11.03
N LEU A 239 -11.27 13.80 11.16
CA LEU A 239 -11.30 14.75 10.05
C LEU A 239 -9.89 15.21 9.68
N LYS A 240 -9.05 15.53 10.67
CA LYS A 240 -7.66 15.92 10.43
C LYS A 240 -6.89 14.81 9.72
N LEU A 241 -7.01 13.56 10.18
CA LEU A 241 -6.31 12.45 9.53
C LEU A 241 -6.84 12.21 8.11
N TYR A 242 -8.15 12.29 7.91
CA TYR A 242 -8.72 12.21 6.56
C TYR A 242 -8.15 13.30 5.64
N GLN A 243 -8.03 14.55 6.12
CA GLN A 243 -7.46 15.66 5.35
C GLN A 243 -5.97 15.47 5.00
N MET A 244 -5.23 14.66 5.76
CA MET A 244 -3.84 14.30 5.44
C MET A 244 -3.74 13.26 4.31
N MET A 245 -4.82 12.56 3.97
CA MET A 245 -4.84 11.63 2.83
C MET A 245 -4.83 12.43 1.52
N THR A 246 -3.96 12.06 0.57
CA THR A 246 -3.94 12.69 -0.76
C THR A 246 -5.24 12.49 -1.54
N LEU A 247 -6.03 11.48 -1.16
CA LEU A 247 -7.37 11.23 -1.67
C LEU A 247 -8.45 12.16 -1.12
N ALA A 248 -8.20 12.93 -0.05
CA ALA A 248 -9.24 13.72 0.63
C ALA A 248 -10.00 14.68 -0.30
N THR A 249 -9.30 15.24 -1.28
CA THR A 249 -9.82 16.21 -2.26
C THR A 249 -10.33 15.55 -3.54
N LYS A 250 -9.95 14.29 -3.78
CA LYS A 250 -10.33 13.52 -4.96
C LYS A 250 -11.53 12.64 -4.66
N ALA A 251 -11.73 12.30 -3.39
CA ALA A 251 -12.73 11.36 -2.97
C ALA A 251 -14.08 12.00 -2.68
N GLY A 252 -15.13 11.39 -3.24
CA GLY A 252 -16.52 11.80 -3.10
C GLY A 252 -17.04 11.68 -1.68
N SER A 253 -18.18 12.32 -1.41
CA SER A 253 -18.80 12.45 -0.08
C SER A 253 -19.02 11.11 0.61
N HIS A 254 -19.50 10.10 -0.11
CA HIS A 254 -19.75 8.77 0.44
C HIS A 254 -18.46 8.09 0.96
N PHE A 255 -17.34 8.24 0.25
CA PHE A 255 -16.05 7.72 0.70
C PHE A 255 -15.59 8.41 1.98
N ARG A 256 -15.68 9.75 2.00
CA ARG A 256 -15.37 10.58 3.17
C ARG A 256 -16.18 10.14 4.38
N GLU A 257 -17.50 10.08 4.27
CA GLU A 257 -18.40 9.71 5.37
C GLU A 257 -18.06 8.33 5.94
N ARG A 258 -17.81 7.35 5.07
CA ARG A 258 -17.44 6.00 5.49
C ARG A 258 -16.10 5.97 6.23
N LYS A 259 -15.06 6.68 5.74
CA LYS A 259 -13.75 6.70 6.39
C LYS A 259 -13.76 7.47 7.70
N LEU A 260 -14.46 8.60 7.76
CA LEU A 260 -14.66 9.32 9.02
C LEU A 260 -15.36 8.43 10.06
N ARG A 261 -16.41 7.70 9.66
CA ARG A 261 -17.08 6.74 10.55
C ARG A 261 -16.13 5.65 11.03
N GLN A 262 -15.33 5.06 10.14
CA GLN A 262 -14.35 4.03 10.49
C GLN A 262 -13.30 4.56 11.48
N PHE A 263 -12.74 5.74 11.23
CA PHE A 263 -11.77 6.36 12.14
C PHE A 263 -12.39 6.70 13.50
N SER A 264 -13.62 7.22 13.53
CA SER A 264 -14.36 7.44 14.77
C SER A 264 -14.59 6.13 15.55
N GLN A 265 -14.95 5.04 14.86
CA GLN A 265 -15.14 3.72 15.47
C GLN A 265 -13.84 3.17 16.06
N TRP A 266 -12.71 3.38 15.40
CA TRP A 266 -11.41 2.95 15.92
C TRP A 266 -10.97 3.77 17.15
N LEU A 267 -11.38 5.04 17.25
CA LEU A 267 -11.14 5.89 18.41
C LEU A 267 -12.06 5.61 19.60
N SER A 268 -13.30 5.16 19.35
CA SER A 268 -14.20 4.73 20.43
C SER A 268 -13.68 3.43 21.08
N LYS A 269 -13.63 3.42 22.42
CA LYS A 269 -13.14 2.31 23.25
C LYS A 269 -13.93 1.02 23.04
#